data_AF-A0A377M564-F1
#
_entry.id   AF-A0A377M564-F1
#
_cell.length_a   1.000
_cell.length_b   1.000
_cell.length_c   1.000
_cell.angle_alpha   90.00
_cell.angle_beta   90.00
_cell.angle_gamma   90.00
#
_symmetry.space_group_name_H-M   'P 1'
#
loop_
_entity.id
_entity.type
_entity.pdbx_description
1 polymer ?
#
loop_
_entity_poly.entity_id
_entity_poly.type
_entity_poly.pdbx_seq_one_letter_code
_entity_poly.pdbx_strand_id
1 'polypeptide(L)'
;MRLHEMSISAIQQALSAGELSAREIARQTLEDIARINPQINAWTAVTEARMLAEAENIDTLRREKRPLPPLAGVPYAVKNLF
;
A
#
# COMPACT_ATOMS: atom_id res chain seq x y z
N MET A 1 0.76 7.24 -14.33
CA MET A 1 1.18 5.84 -14.14
C MET A 1 0.18 5.18 -13.21
N ARG A 2 -0.22 3.92 -13.44
CA ARG A 2 -1.09 3.22 -12.48
C ARG A 2 -0.24 2.71 -11.32
N LEU A 3 -0.80 2.70 -10.11
CA LEU A 3 -0.06 2.31 -8.90
C LEU A 3 0.57 0.90 -9.03
N HIS A 4 -0.15 -0.07 -9.59
CA HIS A 4 0.34 -1.44 -9.78
C HIS A 4 1.44 -1.58 -10.85
N GLU A 5 1.76 -0.51 -11.61
CA GLU A 5 2.87 -0.47 -12.55
C GLU A 5 4.11 0.20 -11.95
N MET A 6 3.99 0.81 -10.77
CA MET A 6 5.10 1.48 -10.09
C MET A 6 6.05 0.45 -9.48
N SER A 7 7.35 0.70 -9.61
CA SER A 7 8.35 -0.02 -8.82
C SER A 7 8.28 0.40 -7.35
N ILE A 8 8.84 -0.43 -6.46
CA ILE A 8 9.00 -0.11 -5.04
C ILE A 8 9.69 1.26 -4.86
N SER A 9 10.77 1.50 -5.60
CA SER A 9 11.51 2.77 -5.50
C SER A 9 10.66 3.97 -5.92
N ALA A 10 9.83 3.83 -6.96
CA ALA A 10 8.95 4.90 -7.41
C ALA A 10 7.85 5.22 -6.39
N ILE A 11 7.27 4.20 -5.74
CA ILE A 11 6.28 4.38 -4.66
C ILE A 11 6.93 5.14 -3.49
N GLN A 12 8.13 4.74 -3.07
CA GLN A 12 8.81 5.40 -1.96
C GLN A 12 9.17 6.86 -2.28
N GLN A 13 9.60 7.15 -3.51
CA GLN A 13 9.87 8.51 -3.97
C GLN A 13 8.60 9.37 -3.94
N ALA A 14 7.50 8.90 -4.53
CA ALA A 14 6.22 9.60 -4.54
C ALA A 14 5.68 9.85 -3.12
N LEU A 15 5.81 8.87 -2.23
CA LEU A 15 5.44 9.01 -0.82
C LEU A 15 6.30 10.07 -0.13
N SER A 16 7.62 10.00 -0.27
CA SER A 16 8.55 10.94 0.37
C SER A 16 8.40 12.36 -0.17
N ALA A 17 8.09 12.52 -1.46
CA ALA A 17 7.81 13.80 -2.10
C ALA A 17 6.43 14.37 -1.72
N GLY A 18 5.55 13.55 -1.14
CA GLY A 18 4.17 13.91 -0.81
C GLY A 18 3.24 13.97 -2.02
N GLU A 19 3.66 13.40 -3.16
CA GLU A 19 2.84 13.25 -4.36
C GLU A 19 1.73 12.21 -4.17
N LEU A 20 2.00 11.21 -3.32
CA LEU A 20 1.03 10.21 -2.85
C LEU A 20 1.11 10.08 -1.34
N SER A 21 -0.03 9.89 -0.69
CA SER A 21 -0.13 9.45 0.70
C SER A 21 -0.15 7.92 0.78
N ALA A 22 0.27 7.38 1.92
CA ALA A 22 0.17 5.95 2.17
C ALA A 22 -1.30 5.50 2.17
N ARG A 23 -2.22 6.35 2.63
CA ARG A 23 -3.66 6.10 2.58
C ARG A 23 -4.21 6.01 1.15
N GLU A 24 -3.79 6.87 0.23
CA GLU A 24 -4.18 6.79 -1.18
C GLU A 24 -3.67 5.50 -1.83
N ILE A 25 -2.41 5.14 -1.56
CA ILE A 25 -1.81 3.88 -2.04
C ILE A 25 -2.61 2.68 -1.53
N ALA A 26 -2.95 2.68 -0.23
CA ALA A 26 -3.70 1.60 0.38
C ALA A 26 -5.11 1.46 -0.25
N ARG A 27 -5.84 2.56 -0.36
CA ARG A 27 -7.19 2.58 -0.96
C ARG A 27 -7.18 2.10 -2.40
N GLN A 28 -6.30 2.64 -3.23
CA GLN A 28 -6.22 2.25 -4.64
C GLN A 28 -5.89 0.76 -4.81
N THR A 29 -5.02 0.21 -3.95
CA THR A 29 -4.69 -1.22 -3.95
C THR A 29 -5.90 -2.07 -3.57
N LEU A 30 -6.64 -1.69 -2.52
CA LEU A 30 -7.85 -2.40 -2.09
C LEU A 30 -8.95 -2.36 -3.16
N GLU A 31 -9.12 -1.23 -3.83
CA GLU A 31 -10.06 -1.06 -4.95
C GLU A 31 -9.67 -1.97 -6.14
N ASP A 32 -8.38 -2.06 -6.47
CA ASP A 32 -7.89 -2.96 -7.50
C ASP A 32 -8.10 -4.44 -7.13
N ILE A 33 -7.86 -4.82 -5.87
CA ILE A 33 -8.15 -6.17 -5.37
C ILE A 33 -9.63 -6.49 -5.50
N ALA A 34 -10.52 -5.61 -5.02
CA ALA A 34 -11.96 -5.83 -5.06
C ALA A 34 -12.48 -5.98 -6.51
N ARG A 35 -11.91 -5.21 -7.45
CA ARG A 35 -12.30 -5.22 -8.86
C ARG A 35 -11.77 -6.43 -9.64
N ILE A 36 -10.53 -6.85 -9.38
CA ILE A 36 -9.83 -7.85 -10.20
C ILE A 36 -9.87 -9.25 -9.59
N ASN A 37 -9.78 -9.38 -8.26
CA ASN A 37 -9.73 -10.69 -7.60
C ASN A 37 -10.89 -11.64 -7.96
N PRO A 38 -12.14 -11.19 -8.17
CA PRO A 38 -13.22 -12.07 -8.60
C PRO A 38 -12.94 -12.84 -9.90
N GLN A 39 -12.01 -12.36 -10.74
CA GLN A 39 -11.67 -12.97 -12.03
C GLN A 39 -10.50 -13.94 -11.94
N ILE A 40 -9.54 -13.68 -11.05
CA ILE A 40 -8.27 -14.42 -10.97
C ILE A 40 -8.14 -15.27 -9.71
N ASN A 41 -8.97 -15.02 -8.70
CA ASN A 41 -8.99 -15.72 -7.41
C ASN A 41 -7.60 -15.85 -6.75
N ALA A 42 -6.84 -14.75 -6.70
CA ALA A 42 -5.47 -14.72 -6.20
C ALA A 42 -5.38 -14.49 -4.68
N TRP A 43 -6.39 -13.89 -4.07
CA TRP A 43 -6.39 -13.55 -2.65
C TRP A 43 -7.31 -14.48 -1.86
N THR A 44 -6.77 -15.20 -0.86
CA THR A 44 -7.55 -16.03 0.06
C THR A 44 -8.08 -15.24 1.26
N ALA A 45 -7.40 -14.16 1.63
CA ALA A 45 -7.79 -13.26 2.71
C ALA A 45 -7.20 -11.87 2.44
N VAL A 46 -7.99 -10.82 2.67
CA VAL A 46 -7.56 -9.41 2.54
C VAL A 46 -7.66 -8.75 3.91
N THR A 47 -6.55 -8.19 4.39
CA THR A 47 -6.51 -7.52 5.71
C THR A 47 -6.75 -6.03 5.60
N GLU A 48 -7.92 -5.63 5.10
CA GLU A 48 -8.27 -4.25 4.77
C GLU A 48 -8.10 -3.29 5.95
N ALA A 49 -8.74 -3.58 7.09
CA ALA A 49 -8.71 -2.70 8.27
C ALA A 49 -7.27 -2.46 8.77
N ARG A 50 -6.44 -3.51 8.78
CA ARG A 50 -5.03 -3.41 9.14
C ARG A 50 -4.26 -2.55 8.14
N MET A 51 -4.46 -2.78 6.84
CA MET A 51 -3.78 -2.03 5.78
C MET A 51 -4.07 -0.53 5.85
N LEU A 52 -5.33 -0.15 6.11
CA LEU A 52 -5.71 1.26 6.29
C LEU A 52 -5.12 1.87 7.57
N ALA A 53 -5.10 1.13 8.68
CA ALA A 53 -4.53 1.60 9.94
C ALA A 53 -3.01 1.81 9.84
N GLU A 54 -2.28 0.88 9.21
CA GLU A 54 -0.84 1.00 9.00
C GLU A 54 -0.52 2.16 8.05
N ALA A 55 -1.31 2.37 6.99
CA ALA A 55 -1.16 3.50 6.09
C ALA A 55 -1.31 4.86 6.81
N GLU A 56 -2.33 5.00 7.67
CA GLU A 56 -2.53 6.22 8.47
C GLU A 56 -1.34 6.50 9.40
N ASN A 57 -0.74 5.45 9.97
CA ASN A 57 0.47 5.58 10.78
C ASN A 57 1.66 6.07 9.95
N ILE A 58 1.85 5.55 8.73
CA ILE A 58 2.91 6.02 7.82
C ILE A 58 2.72 7.49 7.45
N ASP A 59 1.49 7.90 7.13
CA ASP A 59 1.19 9.30 6.82
C ASP A 59 1.44 10.22 8.03
N THR A 60 1.14 9.74 9.25
CA THR A 60 1.44 10.45 10.49
C THR A 60 2.96 10.60 10.69
N LEU A 61 3.74 9.54 10.54
CA LEU A 61 5.19 9.60 10.63
C LEU A 61 5.79 10.58 9.61
N ARG A 62 5.28 10.56 8.36
CA ARG A 62 5.71 11.50 7.32
C ARG A 62 5.42 12.95 7.72
N ARG A 63 4.20 13.23 8.18
CA ARG A 63 3.76 14.56 8.60
C ARG A 63 4.60 15.10 9.77
N GLU A 64 4.97 14.22 10.70
CA GLU A 64 5.84 14.54 11.84
C GLU A 64 7.33 14.58 11.48
N LYS A 65 7.71 14.36 10.21
CA LYS A 65 9.10 14.28 9.75
C LYS A 65 9.92 13.24 10.51
N ARG A 66 9.26 12.16 10.95
CA ARG A 66 9.89 11.02 11.60
C ARG A 66 10.52 10.10 10.54
N PRO A 67 11.56 9.34 10.89
CA PRO A 67 12.09 8.31 9.99
C PRO A 67 10.99 7.33 9.57
N LEU A 68 10.89 7.07 8.27
CA LEU A 68 9.97 6.08 7.71
C LEU A 68 10.63 4.70 7.69
N PRO A 69 9.86 3.61 7.91
CA PRO A 69 10.40 2.25 7.79
C PRO A 69 10.85 1.94 6.34
N PRO A 70 11.74 0.95 6.14
CA PRO A 70 12.38 0.68 4.84
C PRO A 70 11.43 0.38 3.67
N LEU A 71 10.19 -0.04 3.94
CA LEU A 71 9.16 -0.33 2.93
C LEU A 71 7.89 0.52 3.14
N ALA A 72 8.03 1.72 3.72
CA ALA A 72 6.91 2.62 3.93
C ALA A 72 6.11 2.86 2.64
N GLY A 73 4.79 2.67 2.71
CA GLY A 73 3.88 2.83 1.59
C GLY A 73 3.91 1.72 0.54
N VAL A 74 4.71 0.67 0.70
CA VAL A 74 4.76 -0.44 -0.28
C VAL A 74 3.71 -1.50 0.07
N PRO A 75 2.68 -1.73 -0.77
CA PRO A 75 1.75 -2.83 -0.55
C PRO A 75 2.45 -4.17 -0.76
N TYR A 76 2.14 -5.17 0.07
CA TYR A 76 2.67 -6.52 -0.10
C TYR A 76 1.64 -7.60 0.23
N ALA A 77 1.90 -8.80 -0.29
CA ALA A 77 1.13 -10.01 -0.04
C ALA A 77 2.04 -11.10 0.52
N VAL A 78 1.46 -12.06 1.23
CA VAL A 78 2.17 -13.26 1.69
C VAL A 78 1.45 -14.50 1.22
N LYS A 79 2.20 -15.55 0.88
CA LYS A 79 1.63 -16.83 0.49
C LYS A 79 1.00 -17.49 1.72
N ASN A 80 -0.29 -17.81 1.64
CA ASN A 80 -1.00 -18.53 2.69
C ASN A 80 -0.71 -20.03 2.62
N LEU A 81 0.48 -20.42 3.09
CA LEU A 81 0.95 -21.81 3.14
C LEU A 81 1.65 -22.03 4.49
N PHE A 82 1.09 -22.93 5.30
CA PHE A 82 1.60 -23.29 6.63
C PHE A 82 1.73 -24.81 6.74
#